data_AF-A0A414M0Y0-F1
#
_entry.id   AF-A0A414M0Y0-F1
#
_cell.length_a   1.000
_cell.length_b   1.000
_cell.length_c   1.000
_cell.angle_alpha   90.00
_cell.angle_beta   90.00
_cell.angle_gamma   90.00
#
_symmetry.space_group_name_H-M   'P 1'
#
loop_
_entity.id
_entity.type
_entity.pdbx_description
1 polymer ?
#
loop_
_entity_poly.entity_id
_entity_poly.type
_entity_poly.pdbx_seq_one_letter_code
_entity_poly.pdbx_strand_id
1 'polypeptide(L)'
;MQAQTVVHPSIKTKTTFAIVVDQKSYDEAKSEIDAYRTSIEKEGLGTYLLIDDWKRPEPIREQLVKLHENEKTPLEGCVFIGDIPIPMIRDAHHLSSAFKRSPKANWQKSSVPSDRYYDDFGLKFDYIKQDSLIPDYHYMTLRADSKQYISPDIYSARIRPLHLEGENRYQMLRDYLKKAVAEKAKQNAFDQLTMARGHGYNSE
;
A
#
# COMPACT_ATOMS: atom_id res chain seq x y z
N MET A 1 -2.03 -9.97 22.76
CA MET A 1 -1.32 -9.69 21.49
C MET A 1 -1.48 -10.91 20.63
N GLN A 2 -2.23 -10.82 19.53
CA GLN A 2 -2.18 -11.87 18.50
C GLN A 2 -0.84 -11.75 17.77
N ALA A 3 -0.21 -12.89 17.48
CA ALA A 3 1.01 -12.92 16.70
C ALA A 3 0.66 -12.73 15.22
N GLN A 4 1.55 -12.06 14.50
CA GLN A 4 1.46 -11.93 13.06
C GLN A 4 1.22 -13.28 12.37
N THR A 5 0.24 -13.35 11.49
CA THR A 5 -0.01 -14.54 10.65
C THR A 5 0.60 -14.35 9.27
N VAL A 6 1.44 -15.29 8.86
CA VAL A 6 2.07 -15.32 7.53
C VAL A 6 1.64 -16.57 6.80
N VAL A 7 0.88 -16.41 5.71
CA VAL A 7 0.55 -17.51 4.80
C VAL A 7 1.54 -17.48 3.63
N HIS A 8 2.26 -18.57 3.45
CA HIS A 8 3.25 -18.72 2.38
C HIS A 8 2.58 -18.99 1.02
N PRO A 9 3.24 -18.61 -0.09
CA PRO A 9 2.80 -18.95 -1.44
C PRO A 9 2.48 -20.43 -1.61
N SER A 10 1.40 -20.76 -2.33
CA SER A 10 1.04 -22.15 -2.63
C SER A 10 1.83 -22.72 -3.82
N ILE A 11 2.44 -21.84 -4.61
CA ILE A 11 3.26 -22.17 -5.79
C ILE A 11 4.68 -21.63 -5.64
N LYS A 12 5.63 -22.24 -6.34
CA LYS A 12 7.01 -21.75 -6.44
C LYS A 12 7.19 -20.96 -7.73
N THR A 13 7.71 -19.75 -7.61
CA THR A 13 7.86 -18.79 -8.70
C THR A 13 9.23 -18.11 -8.61
N LYS A 14 9.69 -17.48 -9.69
CA LYS A 14 11.01 -16.81 -9.71
C LYS A 14 11.07 -15.62 -8.75
N THR A 15 9.95 -14.93 -8.62
CA THR A 15 9.74 -13.78 -7.73
C THR A 15 8.44 -14.01 -6.97
N THR A 16 8.19 -13.20 -5.93
CA THR A 16 6.99 -13.32 -5.11
C THR A 16 6.29 -11.98 -4.94
N PHE A 17 5.02 -12.05 -4.55
CA PHE A 17 4.17 -10.90 -4.25
C PHE A 17 3.67 -10.98 -2.81
N ALA A 18 3.31 -9.84 -2.21
CA ALA A 18 2.74 -9.80 -0.86
C ALA A 18 1.40 -9.07 -0.84
N ILE A 19 0.41 -9.68 -0.21
CA ILE A 19 -0.81 -9.00 0.24
C ILE A 19 -0.61 -8.70 1.73
N VAL A 20 -0.63 -7.41 2.08
CA VAL A 20 -0.59 -6.94 3.47
C VAL A 20 -1.98 -6.49 3.86
N VAL A 21 -2.56 -7.08 4.90
CA VAL A 21 -3.94 -6.77 5.32
C VAL A 21 -4.04 -6.66 6.83
N ASP A 22 -4.86 -5.72 7.32
CA ASP A 22 -5.18 -5.64 8.74
C ASP A 22 -6.14 -6.76 9.17
N GLN A 23 -6.03 -7.22 10.42
CA GLN A 23 -6.82 -8.34 10.93
C GLN A 23 -8.33 -8.13 10.75
N LYS A 24 -8.83 -6.91 10.97
CA LYS A 24 -10.27 -6.65 10.88
C LYS A 24 -10.78 -6.72 9.45
N SER A 25 -10.04 -6.15 8.49
CA SER A 25 -10.39 -6.26 7.07
C SER A 25 -10.29 -7.70 6.57
N TYR A 26 -9.32 -8.48 7.08
CA TYR A 26 -9.23 -9.90 6.77
C TYR A 26 -10.44 -10.67 7.31
N ASP A 27 -10.83 -10.46 8.57
CA ASP A 27 -11.98 -11.16 9.17
C ASP A 27 -13.29 -10.85 8.42
N GLU A 28 -13.46 -9.62 7.93
CA GLU A 28 -14.67 -9.17 7.25
C GLU A 28 -14.73 -9.53 5.75
N ALA A 29 -13.60 -9.82 5.11
CA ALA A 29 -13.49 -10.06 3.67
C ALA A 29 -12.60 -11.28 3.31
N LYS A 30 -12.47 -12.23 4.24
CA LYS A 30 -11.56 -13.38 4.13
C LYS A 30 -11.70 -14.12 2.80
N SER A 31 -12.92 -14.51 2.45
CA SER A 31 -13.19 -15.26 1.22
C SER A 31 -12.73 -14.52 -0.03
N GLU A 32 -12.94 -13.21 -0.07
CA GLU A 32 -12.60 -12.35 -1.20
C GLU A 32 -11.09 -12.09 -1.28
N ILE A 33 -10.42 -11.92 -0.14
CA ILE A 33 -8.96 -11.78 -0.06
C ILE A 33 -8.27 -13.09 -0.47
N ASP A 34 -8.75 -14.23 0.01
CA ASP A 34 -8.23 -15.56 -0.35
C ASP A 34 -8.45 -15.86 -1.84
N ALA A 35 -9.62 -15.50 -2.39
CA ALA A 35 -9.89 -15.61 -3.82
C ALA A 35 -9.00 -14.68 -4.65
N TYR A 36 -8.76 -13.45 -4.18
CA TYR A 36 -7.87 -12.50 -4.83
C TYR A 36 -6.43 -13.02 -4.86
N ARG A 37 -5.91 -13.49 -3.72
CA ARG A 37 -4.62 -14.18 -3.65
C ARG A 37 -4.51 -15.34 -4.64
N THR A 38 -5.52 -16.22 -4.63
CA THR A 38 -5.57 -17.38 -5.53
C THR A 38 -5.56 -16.95 -7.00
N SER A 39 -6.22 -15.84 -7.35
CA SER A 39 -6.23 -15.32 -8.71
C SER A 39 -4.86 -14.81 -9.18
N ILE A 40 -4.02 -14.31 -8.26
CA ILE A 40 -2.63 -13.91 -8.55
C ILE A 40 -1.75 -15.14 -8.75
N GLU A 41 -1.88 -16.14 -7.87
CA GLU A 41 -1.09 -17.38 -8.00
C GLU A 41 -1.44 -18.15 -9.28
N LYS A 42 -2.69 -18.11 -9.74
CA LYS A 42 -3.09 -18.73 -11.03
C LYS A 42 -2.35 -18.14 -12.25
N GLU A 43 -1.86 -16.91 -12.16
CA GLU A 43 -1.04 -16.28 -13.21
C GLU A 43 0.46 -16.57 -13.06
N GLY A 44 0.85 -17.40 -12.10
CA GLY A 44 2.24 -17.80 -11.90
C GLY A 44 3.05 -16.83 -11.05
N LEU A 45 2.40 -16.10 -10.12
CA LEU A 45 3.08 -15.25 -9.14
C LEU A 45 2.76 -15.71 -7.70
N GLY A 46 3.73 -16.34 -7.05
CA GLY A 46 3.60 -16.86 -5.69
C GLY A 46 3.34 -15.72 -4.71
N THR A 47 2.26 -15.82 -3.93
CA THR A 47 1.75 -14.68 -3.16
C THR A 47 1.70 -14.98 -1.67
N TYR A 48 2.46 -14.22 -0.89
CA TYR A 48 2.35 -14.16 0.57
C TYR A 48 1.07 -13.42 0.97
N LEU A 49 0.48 -13.84 2.09
CA LEU A 49 -0.57 -13.08 2.78
C LEU A 49 -0.10 -12.80 4.21
N LEU A 50 0.14 -11.53 4.50
CA LEU A 50 0.64 -11.00 5.76
C LEU A 50 -0.52 -10.34 6.51
N ILE A 51 -0.94 -10.96 7.61
CA ILE A 51 -2.11 -10.55 8.40
C ILE A 51 -1.64 -10.19 9.80
N ASP A 52 -1.97 -8.98 10.23
CA ASP A 52 -1.70 -8.53 11.60
C ASP A 52 -2.63 -7.37 11.98
N ASP A 53 -2.64 -7.00 13.25
CA ASP A 53 -3.19 -5.74 13.71
C ASP A 53 -2.12 -4.63 13.59
N TRP A 54 -1.90 -4.18 12.35
CA TRP A 54 -0.83 -3.23 12.00
C TRP A 54 -1.03 -1.87 12.68
N LYS A 55 -0.42 -1.68 13.86
CA LYS A 55 -0.46 -0.40 14.59
C LYS A 55 0.56 0.62 14.12
N ARG A 56 1.56 0.20 13.34
CA ARG A 56 2.71 1.02 12.95
C ARG A 56 3.19 0.65 11.55
N PRO A 57 3.75 1.61 10.79
CA PRO A 57 4.36 1.34 9.49
C PRO A 57 5.60 0.44 9.56
N GLU A 58 6.43 0.57 10.59
CA GLU A 58 7.76 -0.05 10.66
C GLU A 58 7.73 -1.58 10.49
N PRO A 59 6.88 -2.34 11.21
CA PRO A 59 6.86 -3.81 11.09
C PRO A 59 6.47 -4.30 9.68
N ILE A 60 5.64 -3.56 8.95
CA ILE A 60 5.29 -3.89 7.57
C ILE A 60 6.54 -3.73 6.70
N ARG A 61 7.22 -2.58 6.80
CA ARG A 61 8.42 -2.28 6.00
C ARG A 61 9.53 -3.30 6.24
N GLU A 62 9.79 -3.64 7.50
CA GLU A 62 10.79 -4.65 7.87
C GLU A 62 10.54 -6.00 7.19
N GLN A 63 9.28 -6.41 7.09
CA GLN A 63 8.93 -7.66 6.42
C GLN A 63 9.06 -7.58 4.91
N LEU A 64 8.64 -6.47 4.30
CA LEU A 64 8.79 -6.28 2.86
C LEU A 64 10.28 -6.31 2.46
N VAL A 65 11.14 -5.64 3.23
CA VAL A 65 12.61 -5.68 3.05
C VAL A 65 13.11 -7.12 3.18
N LYS A 66 12.75 -7.83 4.26
CA LYS A 66 13.19 -9.20 4.49
C LYS A 66 12.76 -10.16 3.37
N LEU A 67 11.55 -10.00 2.84
CA LEU A 67 11.05 -10.81 1.72
C LEU A 67 11.75 -10.45 0.40
N HIS A 68 12.07 -9.17 0.19
CA HIS A 68 12.81 -8.69 -0.97
C HIS A 68 14.26 -9.20 -0.99
N GLU A 69 14.92 -9.26 0.16
CA GLU A 69 16.30 -9.76 0.31
C GLU A 69 16.44 -11.29 0.10
N ASN A 70 15.35 -12.01 -0.13
CA ASN A 70 15.41 -13.43 -0.44
C ASN A 70 16.05 -13.67 -1.82
N GLU A 71 17.28 -14.19 -1.82
CA GLU A 71 18.07 -14.42 -3.04
C GLU A 71 17.42 -15.38 -4.05
N LYS A 72 16.58 -16.32 -3.59
CA LYS A 72 16.00 -17.36 -4.46
C LYS A 72 14.71 -16.91 -5.12
N THR A 73 13.86 -16.25 -4.35
CA THR A 73 12.52 -15.86 -4.76
C THR A 73 12.18 -14.48 -4.16
N PRO A 74 12.85 -13.41 -4.59
CA PRO A 74 12.71 -12.09 -4.00
C PRO A 74 11.30 -11.56 -4.19
N LEU A 75 10.86 -10.71 -3.27
CA LEU A 75 9.63 -9.94 -3.39
C LEU A 75 9.76 -8.91 -4.52
N GLU A 76 8.86 -8.93 -5.51
CA GLU A 76 8.82 -7.94 -6.60
C GLU A 76 7.76 -6.85 -6.41
N GLY A 77 6.74 -7.12 -5.58
CA GLY A 77 5.65 -6.17 -5.37
C GLY A 77 4.76 -6.50 -4.18
N CYS A 78 3.93 -5.54 -3.79
CA CYS A 78 2.92 -5.74 -2.77
C CYS A 78 1.61 -4.96 -3.02
N VAL A 79 0.56 -5.35 -2.29
CA VAL A 79 -0.68 -4.58 -2.17
C VAL A 79 -1.10 -4.48 -0.72
N PHE A 80 -1.44 -3.26 -0.29
CA PHE A 80 -1.98 -2.95 1.02
C PHE A 80 -3.51 -2.98 0.96
N ILE A 81 -4.15 -3.84 1.75
CA ILE A 81 -5.60 -4.01 1.77
C ILE A 81 -6.14 -3.58 3.14
N GLY A 82 -7.17 -2.72 3.14
CA GLY A 82 -7.83 -2.26 4.35
C GLY A 82 -7.17 -1.05 5.02
N ASP A 83 -7.22 -1.04 6.35
CA ASP A 83 -6.79 0.06 7.21
C ASP A 83 -5.29 -0.06 7.56
N ILE A 84 -4.46 -0.20 6.53
CA ILE A 84 -3.01 -0.20 6.69
C ILE A 84 -2.52 1.22 7.06
N PRO A 85 -1.62 1.38 8.05
CA PRO A 85 -1.03 2.66 8.42
C PRO A 85 -0.57 3.48 7.22
N ILE A 86 -0.79 4.79 7.26
CA ILE A 86 -0.45 5.74 6.21
C ILE A 86 0.73 6.60 6.66
N PRO A 87 1.91 6.39 6.07
CA PRO A 87 3.08 7.25 6.27
C PRO A 87 2.79 8.66 5.76
N MET A 88 2.81 9.63 6.67
CA MET A 88 2.66 11.05 6.41
C MET A 88 4.05 11.71 6.44
N ILE A 89 4.66 11.81 5.27
CA ILE A 89 6.07 12.18 5.13
C ILE A 89 6.24 13.70 5.16
N ARG A 90 7.12 14.16 6.05
CA ARG A 90 7.59 15.54 6.15
C ARG A 90 8.96 15.70 5.48
N ASP A 91 9.26 16.93 5.07
CA ASP A 91 10.55 17.31 4.48
C ASP A 91 10.89 16.61 3.15
N ALA A 92 9.88 16.00 2.51
CA ALA A 92 9.96 15.34 1.20
C ALA A 92 9.22 16.11 0.08
N HIS A 93 8.78 17.35 0.32
CA HIS A 93 7.99 18.14 -0.64
C HIS A 93 8.71 18.33 -1.98
N HIS A 94 10.03 18.42 -1.96
CA HIS A 94 10.86 18.54 -3.16
C HIS A 94 10.81 17.29 -4.05
N LEU A 95 10.36 16.15 -3.52
CA LEU A 95 10.10 14.92 -4.28
C LEU A 95 8.69 14.86 -4.87
N SER A 96 7.88 15.91 -4.67
CA SER A 96 6.50 16.00 -5.19
C SER A 96 6.39 17.08 -6.28
N SER A 97 5.57 16.82 -7.29
CA SER A 97 5.37 17.77 -8.40
C SER A 97 4.36 18.88 -8.08
N ALA A 98 3.27 18.54 -7.35
CA ALA A 98 2.13 19.44 -7.16
C ALA A 98 1.95 19.95 -5.71
N PHE A 99 2.70 19.42 -4.74
CA PHE A 99 2.43 19.69 -3.33
C PHE A 99 3.43 20.68 -2.71
N LYS A 100 3.12 21.99 -2.82
CA LYS A 100 3.99 23.09 -2.35
C LYS A 100 3.53 23.73 -1.03
N ARG A 101 2.87 22.97 -0.16
CA ARG A 101 2.34 23.51 1.11
C ARG A 101 3.45 23.72 2.14
N SER A 102 3.50 24.90 2.75
CA SER A 102 4.50 25.23 3.78
C SER A 102 4.51 24.20 4.93
N PRO A 103 5.70 23.74 5.38
CA PRO A 103 5.83 22.84 6.53
C PRO A 103 5.33 23.42 7.87
N LYS A 104 5.15 24.74 7.95
CA LYS A 104 4.59 25.44 9.13
C LYS A 104 3.08 25.25 9.28
N ALA A 105 2.39 24.76 8.25
CA ALA A 105 0.96 24.50 8.32
C ALA A 105 0.66 23.25 9.19
N ASN A 106 -0.62 23.08 9.49
CA ASN A 106 -1.14 21.88 10.15
C ASN A 106 -0.67 20.60 9.41
N TRP A 107 -0.25 19.59 10.17
CA TRP A 107 0.50 18.45 9.65
C TRP A 107 -0.32 17.58 8.70
N GLN A 108 -1.63 17.43 8.95
CA GLN A 108 -2.54 16.70 8.08
C GLN A 108 -2.61 17.35 6.69
N LYS A 109 -2.40 18.67 6.62
CA LYS A 109 -2.45 19.46 5.38
C LYS A 109 -1.08 19.71 4.76
N SER A 110 0.01 19.49 5.50
CA SER A 110 1.36 19.84 5.07
C SER A 110 2.27 18.64 4.88
N SER A 111 1.84 17.43 5.20
CA SER A 111 2.65 16.21 5.03
C SER A 111 2.18 15.47 3.78
N VAL A 112 3.08 14.73 3.15
CA VAL A 112 2.80 13.97 1.92
C VAL A 112 2.41 12.54 2.33
N PRO A 113 1.14 12.11 2.19
CA PRO A 113 0.78 10.70 2.36
C PRO A 113 1.46 9.88 1.25
N SER A 114 2.25 8.87 1.61
CA SER A 114 2.99 8.11 0.60
C SER A 114 3.36 6.69 1.01
N ASP A 115 3.04 5.75 0.13
CA ASP A 115 3.52 4.36 0.24
C ASP A 115 4.99 4.20 -0.20
N ARG A 116 5.67 5.30 -0.61
CA ARG A 116 7.14 5.30 -0.84
C ARG A 116 7.95 4.91 0.38
N TYR A 117 7.39 5.11 1.58
CA TYR A 117 7.98 4.54 2.79
C TYR A 117 8.07 3.01 2.74
N TYR A 118 7.05 2.34 2.20
CA TYR A 118 6.99 0.88 2.15
C TYR A 118 7.69 0.29 0.93
N ASP A 119 7.78 1.01 -0.19
CA ASP A 119 8.25 0.43 -1.46
C ASP A 119 9.61 0.94 -1.96
N ASP A 120 10.17 1.99 -1.35
CA ASP A 120 11.54 2.45 -1.58
C ASP A 120 12.36 2.22 -0.29
N PHE A 121 13.08 1.11 -0.26
CA PHE A 121 13.89 0.66 0.87
C PHE A 121 15.13 1.54 1.05
N GLY A 122 15.57 2.20 -0.03
CA GLY A 122 16.70 3.14 0.01
C GLY A 122 16.39 4.49 0.67
N LEU A 123 15.11 4.87 0.80
CA LEU A 123 14.73 6.06 1.55
C LEU A 123 14.88 5.83 3.06
N LYS A 124 15.33 6.86 3.78
CA LYS A 124 15.53 6.82 5.23
C LYS A 124 14.66 7.87 5.91
N PHE A 125 13.98 7.45 6.98
CA PHE A 125 13.02 8.29 7.69
C PHE A 125 13.23 8.17 9.19
N ASP A 126 12.97 9.25 9.92
CA ASP A 126 12.83 9.23 11.37
C ASP A 126 11.34 9.34 11.74
N TYR A 127 10.85 8.41 12.56
CA TYR A 127 9.47 8.44 13.05
C TYR A 127 9.27 9.59 14.04
N ILE A 128 8.14 10.30 13.92
CA ILE A 128 7.81 11.42 14.79
C ILE A 128 6.70 11.04 15.76
N LYS A 129 5.49 10.77 15.25
CA LYS A 129 4.32 10.41 16.07
C LYS A 129 3.15 9.89 15.22
N GLN A 130 2.21 9.23 15.89
CA GLN A 130 0.89 8.96 15.34
C GLN A 130 0.01 10.21 15.45
N ASP A 131 -0.89 10.42 14.50
CA ASP A 131 -1.89 11.46 14.56
C ASP A 131 -2.94 11.16 15.64
N SER A 132 -3.32 12.17 16.42
CA SER A 132 -4.26 12.00 17.53
C SER A 132 -5.73 12.02 17.10
N LEU A 133 -6.03 12.52 15.90
CA LEU A 133 -7.39 12.65 15.37
C LEU A 133 -7.69 11.61 14.29
N ILE A 134 -6.68 11.27 13.48
CA ILE A 134 -6.77 10.27 12.41
C ILE A 134 -5.75 9.16 12.71
N PRO A 135 -6.09 8.14 13.53
CA PRO A 135 -5.13 7.16 14.03
C PRO A 135 -4.28 6.48 12.95
N ASP A 136 -4.82 6.32 11.73
CA ASP A 136 -4.11 5.72 10.61
C ASP A 136 -2.91 6.55 10.12
N TYR A 137 -2.82 7.83 10.46
CA TYR A 137 -1.76 8.72 10.01
C TYR A 137 -0.55 8.63 10.93
N HIS A 138 0.60 8.32 10.34
CA HIS A 138 1.88 8.21 11.05
C HIS A 138 2.88 9.18 10.47
N TYR A 139 3.25 10.19 11.24
CA TYR A 139 4.17 11.24 10.82
C TYR A 139 5.61 10.81 10.97
N MET A 140 6.38 11.09 9.93
CA MET A 140 7.82 10.83 9.85
C MET A 140 8.49 11.91 9.01
N THR A 141 9.77 12.14 9.20
CA THR A 141 10.57 13.09 8.41
C THR A 141 11.56 12.35 7.53
N LEU A 142 11.69 12.77 6.28
CA LEU A 142 12.74 12.31 5.38
C LEU A 142 14.09 12.82 5.90
N ARG A 143 15.02 11.90 6.14
CA ARG A 143 16.34 12.28 6.65
C ARG A 143 17.17 12.98 5.57
N ALA A 144 18.02 13.91 5.99
CA ALA A 144 18.93 14.62 5.09
C ALA A 144 19.97 13.69 4.44
N ASP A 145 20.30 12.55 5.08
CA ASP A 145 21.20 11.51 4.55
C ASP A 145 20.46 10.40 3.76
N SER A 146 19.17 10.60 3.48
CA SER A 146 18.39 9.75 2.57
C SER A 146 18.70 10.09 1.11
N LYS A 147 18.38 9.16 0.19
CA LYS A 147 18.27 9.49 -1.23
C LYS A 147 17.30 10.68 -1.41
N GLN A 148 17.67 11.61 -2.28
CA GLN A 148 16.87 12.80 -2.64
C GLN A 148 16.18 12.61 -4.00
N TYR A 149 15.90 11.36 -4.35
CA TYR A 149 15.14 10.95 -5.52
C TYR A 149 14.39 9.66 -5.17
N ILE A 150 13.32 9.38 -5.90
CA ILE A 150 12.50 8.18 -5.72
C ILE A 150 13.00 7.11 -6.70
N SER A 151 13.26 5.91 -6.19
CA SER A 151 13.67 4.74 -6.96
C SER A 151 13.18 3.48 -6.24
N PRO A 152 11.89 3.14 -6.39
CA PRO A 152 11.26 2.06 -5.63
C PRO A 152 11.94 0.72 -5.92
N ASP A 153 12.11 -0.09 -4.89
CA ASP A 153 12.70 -1.43 -4.96
C ASP A 153 11.63 -2.48 -5.32
N ILE A 154 10.37 -2.21 -5.00
CA ILE A 154 9.20 -3.02 -5.39
C ILE A 154 8.07 -2.14 -5.93
N TYR A 155 7.16 -2.71 -6.72
CA TYR A 155 5.92 -2.00 -7.06
C TYR A 155 4.87 -2.18 -5.96
N SER A 156 4.10 -1.13 -5.67
CA SER A 156 3.07 -1.18 -4.64
C SER A 156 1.72 -0.65 -5.11
N ALA A 157 0.65 -1.16 -4.50
CA ALA A 157 -0.70 -0.66 -4.67
C ALA A 157 -1.44 -0.65 -3.33
N ARG A 158 -2.57 0.07 -3.25
CA ARG A 158 -3.40 0.12 -2.05
C ARG A 158 -4.88 0.01 -2.41
N ILE A 159 -5.57 -0.94 -1.76
CA ILE A 159 -7.01 -1.16 -1.82
C ILE A 159 -7.58 -0.76 -0.47
N ARG A 160 -7.97 0.50 -0.33
CA ARG A 160 -8.53 1.04 0.91
C ARG A 160 -9.96 1.49 0.66
N PRO A 161 -10.97 0.90 1.35
CA PRO A 161 -12.34 1.33 1.17
C PRO A 161 -12.54 2.77 1.67
N LEU A 162 -13.45 3.49 1.03
CA LEU A 162 -13.78 4.85 1.42
C LEU A 162 -14.53 4.86 2.75
N HIS A 163 -14.26 5.87 3.57
CA HIS A 163 -14.99 6.13 4.80
C HIS A 163 -16.15 7.07 4.47
N LEU A 164 -17.26 6.49 4.01
CA LEU A 164 -18.48 7.23 3.65
C LEU A 164 -19.54 7.04 4.75
N GLU A 165 -20.21 8.12 5.12
CA GLU A 165 -21.27 8.08 6.12
C GLU A 165 -22.44 7.21 5.63
N GLY A 166 -22.92 6.30 6.48
CA GLY A 166 -24.03 5.39 6.16
C GLY A 166 -23.65 4.15 5.33
N GLU A 167 -22.42 4.05 4.82
CA GLU A 167 -21.98 2.94 3.96
C GLU A 167 -21.17 1.88 4.72
N ASN A 168 -21.34 0.62 4.34
CA ASN A 168 -20.53 -0.47 4.87
C ASN A 168 -19.22 -0.60 4.08
N ARG A 169 -18.14 -0.02 4.62
CA ARG A 169 -16.80 -0.07 4.02
C ARG A 169 -16.28 -1.47 3.72
N TYR A 170 -16.66 -2.48 4.51
CA TYR A 170 -16.24 -3.87 4.25
C TYR A 170 -17.04 -4.49 3.11
N GLN A 171 -18.29 -4.10 2.92
CA GLN A 171 -19.04 -4.47 1.72
C GLN A 171 -18.37 -3.89 0.47
N MET A 172 -17.98 -2.62 0.50
CA MET A 172 -17.23 -2.00 -0.61
C MET A 172 -15.91 -2.73 -0.91
N LEU A 173 -15.17 -3.14 0.13
CA LEU A 173 -13.95 -3.92 -0.01
C LEU A 173 -14.23 -5.28 -0.69
N ARG A 174 -15.24 -6.02 -0.20
CA ARG A 174 -15.65 -7.31 -0.79
C ARG A 174 -16.05 -7.15 -2.25
N ASP A 175 -16.85 -6.14 -2.56
CA ASP A 175 -17.33 -5.88 -3.92
C ASP A 175 -16.19 -5.52 -4.88
N TYR A 176 -15.23 -4.71 -4.42
CA TYR A 176 -14.04 -4.40 -5.21
C TYR A 176 -13.20 -5.65 -5.48
N LEU A 177 -12.93 -6.48 -4.48
CA LEU A 177 -12.13 -7.69 -4.63
C LEU A 177 -12.82 -8.74 -5.52
N LYS A 178 -14.14 -8.93 -5.38
CA LYS A 178 -14.95 -9.77 -6.27
C LYS A 178 -14.85 -9.29 -7.71
N LYS A 179 -15.00 -7.97 -7.93
CA LYS A 179 -14.83 -7.37 -9.25
C LYS A 179 -13.43 -7.62 -9.80
N ALA A 180 -12.38 -7.35 -9.01
CA ALA A 180 -10.99 -7.55 -9.44
C ALA A 180 -10.70 -9.00 -9.86
N VAL A 181 -11.17 -9.98 -9.08
CA VAL A 181 -11.05 -11.41 -9.43
C VAL A 181 -11.84 -11.75 -10.70
N ALA A 182 -13.07 -11.25 -10.82
CA ALA A 182 -13.91 -11.51 -11.98
C ALA A 182 -13.32 -10.92 -13.26
N GLU A 183 -12.83 -9.67 -13.23
CA GLU A 183 -12.19 -9.03 -14.39
C GLU A 183 -10.92 -9.78 -14.82
N LYS A 184 -10.14 -10.27 -13.87
CA LYS A 184 -8.92 -11.03 -14.12
C LYS A 184 -9.17 -12.38 -14.82
N ALA A 185 -10.34 -12.98 -14.60
CA ALA A 185 -10.74 -14.22 -15.25
C ALA A 185 -11.32 -14.02 -16.67
N LYS A 186 -11.63 -12.78 -17.08
CA LYS A 186 -12.21 -12.50 -18.39
C LYS A 186 -11.13 -12.45 -19.45
N GLN A 187 -11.42 -13.02 -20.62
CA GLN A 187 -10.71 -12.69 -21.84
C GLN A 187 -11.29 -11.39 -22.38
N ASN A 188 -10.67 -10.28 -22.03
CA ASN A 188 -11.08 -8.96 -22.49
C ASN A 188 -9.96 -8.31 -23.29
N ALA A 189 -10.21 -8.00 -24.57
CA ALA A 189 -9.26 -7.29 -25.39
C ALA A 189 -9.22 -5.81 -24.97
N PHE A 190 -8.04 -5.22 -24.98
CA PHE A 190 -7.91 -3.78 -24.79
C PHE A 190 -8.25 -3.06 -26.10
N ASP A 191 -9.51 -2.69 -26.27
CA ASP A 191 -10.06 -2.12 -27.51
C ASP A 191 -10.68 -0.72 -27.34
N GLN A 192 -10.91 -0.28 -26.10
CA GLN A 192 -11.49 1.03 -25.78
C GLN A 192 -10.64 1.79 -24.75
N LEU A 193 -10.28 3.03 -25.09
CA LEU A 193 -9.56 3.95 -24.22
C LEU A 193 -10.28 5.30 -24.19
N THR A 194 -10.65 5.75 -22.99
CA THR A 194 -11.17 7.10 -22.76
C THR A 194 -10.07 7.97 -22.17
N MET A 195 -9.79 9.11 -22.79
CA MET A 195 -8.84 10.11 -22.29
C MET A 195 -9.56 11.42 -21.99
N ALA A 196 -9.41 11.92 -20.76
CA ALA A 196 -9.85 13.25 -20.37
C ALA A 196 -8.63 14.12 -20.02
N ARG A 197 -8.54 15.32 -20.61
CA ARG A 197 -7.53 16.32 -20.27
C ARG A 197 -8.20 17.46 -19.50
N GLY A 198 -8.15 17.38 -18.17
CA GLY A 198 -8.69 18.43 -17.30
C GLY A 198 -7.95 19.76 -17.49
N HIS A 199 -8.61 20.87 -17.17
CA HIS A 199 -7.97 22.19 -17.17
C HIS A 199 -6.88 22.24 -16.09
N GLY A 200 -5.63 22.54 -16.48
CA GLY A 200 -4.52 22.75 -15.55
C GLY A 200 -4.43 24.20 -15.10
N TYR A 201 -4.94 24.52 -13.91
CA TYR A 201 -4.73 25.81 -13.28
C TYR A 201 -3.68 25.65 -12.17
N ASN A 202 -2.42 25.85 -12.52
CA ASN A 202 -1.34 26.07 -11.56
C ASN A 202 -0.99 27.56 -11.65
N SER A 203 -1.71 28.42 -10.90
CA SER A 203 -1.29 29.81 -10.77
C SER A 203 0.07 29.86 -10.07
N GLU A 204 1.03 30.49 -10.74
CA GLU A 204 2.30 30.94 -10.16
C GLU A 204 2.08 31.91 -8.99
#